data_AF-A0A382TVJ7-F1
#
_entry.id   AF-A0A382TVJ7-F1
#
_cell.length_a   1.000
_cell.length_b   1.000
_cell.length_c   1.000
_cell.angle_alpha   90.00
_cell.angle_beta   90.00
_cell.angle_gamma   90.00
#
_symmetry.space_group_name_H-M   'P 1'
#
loop_
_entity.id
_entity.type
_entity.pdbx_description
1 polymer ?
#
loop_
_entity_poly.entity_id
_entity_poly.type
_entity_poly.pdbx_seq_one_letter_code
_entity_poly.pdbx_strand_id
1 'polypeptide(L)'
;MSIFFKSKKDKFLANNPTFIGTKEDFHKYFGGYARNKVQSLTISFKKKIGKCEVCNLTREELKSKGIELDAAHNHGHERKVIIDRLLNEFIEDGLYKVDLNRFEELFISEHAPIEDVITIMCKPCHKKYDNDMEELSKIWHNPKWDGG
;
A
#
# COMPACT_ATOMS: atom_id res chain seq x y z
N MET A 1 0.52 48.66 30.85
CA MET A 1 -0.09 48.34 29.54
C MET A 1 0.58 47.08 29.01
N SER A 2 -0.05 45.91 29.21
CA SER A 2 0.41 44.66 28.59
C SER A 2 -0.68 44.17 27.68
N ILE A 3 -0.37 44.20 26.39
CA ILE A 3 -1.27 43.91 25.28
C ILE A 3 -1.45 42.38 25.24
N PHE A 4 -2.66 41.92 25.60
CA PHE A 4 -3.07 40.55 25.38
C PHE A 4 -3.22 40.33 23.87
N PHE A 5 -2.24 39.70 23.23
CA PHE A 5 -2.43 39.13 21.90
C PHE A 5 -3.27 37.85 22.05
N LYS A 6 -4.60 38.00 22.00
CA LYS A 6 -5.49 36.90 21.62
C LYS A 6 -5.13 36.50 20.19
N SER A 7 -4.31 35.47 20.04
CA SER A 7 -4.05 34.85 18.74
C SER A 7 -5.38 34.35 18.18
N LYS A 8 -5.87 35.01 17.13
CA LYS A 8 -7.00 34.58 16.30
C LYS A 8 -6.60 33.35 15.46
N LYS A 9 -6.23 32.24 16.10
CA LYS A 9 -5.95 30.95 15.41
C LYS A 9 -6.87 29.81 15.86
N ASP A 10 -7.83 30.09 16.72
CA ASP A 10 -8.98 29.21 16.91
C ASP A 10 -10.05 29.61 15.90
N LYS A 11 -10.31 28.75 14.89
CA LYS A 11 -11.49 28.70 13.97
C LYS A 11 -11.20 28.43 12.48
N PHE A 12 -10.03 27.91 12.09
CA PHE A 12 -10.02 27.05 10.90
C PHE A 12 -10.41 25.65 11.38
N LEU A 13 -11.60 25.21 11.00
CA LEU A 13 -12.28 23.99 11.44
C LEU A 13 -11.31 22.82 11.66
N ALA A 14 -11.31 22.28 12.88
CA ALA A 14 -10.71 21.00 13.26
C ALA A 14 -11.50 19.82 12.65
N ASN A 15 -11.75 19.87 11.34
CA ASN A 15 -12.38 18.79 10.60
C ASN A 15 -11.27 18.06 9.85
N ASN A 16 -10.95 16.85 10.30
CA ASN A 16 -10.10 15.96 9.53
C ASN A 16 -10.71 15.73 8.14
N PRO A 17 -9.88 15.71 7.08
CA PRO A 17 -10.36 15.45 5.73
C PRO A 17 -11.06 14.09 5.71
N THR A 18 -12.33 14.08 5.30
CA THR A 18 -13.19 12.90 5.34
C THR A 18 -13.63 12.52 3.93
N PHE A 19 -13.56 11.24 3.60
CA PHE A 19 -14.20 10.65 2.43
C PHE A 19 -15.51 9.97 2.84
N ILE A 20 -16.56 10.13 2.04
CA ILE A 20 -17.83 9.39 2.19
C ILE A 20 -18.19 8.80 0.83
N GLY A 21 -18.30 7.47 0.74
CA GLY A 21 -18.65 6.82 -0.51
C GLY A 21 -18.51 5.30 -0.49
N THR A 22 -18.46 4.72 -1.68
CA THR A 22 -18.29 3.29 -1.87
C THR A 22 -16.82 2.87 -1.80
N LYS A 23 -16.58 1.56 -1.65
CA LYS A 23 -15.23 1.00 -1.74
C LYS A 23 -14.61 1.25 -3.11
N GLU A 24 -15.42 1.11 -4.16
CA GLU A 24 -15.03 1.33 -5.55
C GLU A 24 -14.60 2.78 -5.79
N ASP A 25 -15.34 3.74 -5.24
CA ASP A 25 -14.98 5.16 -5.29
C ASP A 25 -13.66 5.42 -4.54
N PHE A 26 -13.47 4.81 -3.37
CA PHE A 26 -12.22 4.96 -2.63
C PHE A 26 -11.02 4.49 -3.46
N HIS A 27 -11.09 3.30 -4.07
CA HIS A 27 -10.03 2.82 -4.96
C HIS A 27 -9.82 3.71 -6.18
N LYS A 28 -10.89 4.20 -6.79
CA LYS A 28 -10.84 5.07 -7.97
C LYS A 28 -10.07 6.37 -7.68
N TYR A 29 -10.33 7.01 -6.53
CA TYR A 29 -9.77 8.32 -6.21
C TYR A 29 -8.48 8.25 -5.37
N PHE A 30 -8.36 7.27 -4.46
CA PHE A 30 -7.22 7.14 -3.54
C PHE A 30 -6.28 5.98 -3.85
N GLY A 31 -6.62 5.08 -4.78
CA GLY A 31 -5.73 3.98 -5.17
C GLY A 31 -4.40 4.45 -5.76
N GLY A 32 -4.42 5.54 -6.53
CA GLY A 32 -3.21 6.21 -7.03
C GLY A 32 -2.39 6.86 -5.91
N TYR A 33 -3.06 7.49 -4.94
CA TYR A 33 -2.43 8.07 -3.76
C TYR A 33 -1.71 7.00 -2.93
N ALA A 34 -2.39 5.90 -2.61
CA ALA A 34 -1.83 4.78 -1.86
C ALA A 34 -0.60 4.18 -2.57
N ARG A 35 -0.65 4.03 -3.90
CA ARG A 35 0.52 3.59 -4.69
C ARG A 35 1.72 4.51 -4.49
N ASN A 36 1.52 5.81 -4.61
CA ASN A 36 2.59 6.79 -4.47
C ASN A 36 3.14 6.81 -3.03
N LYS A 37 2.28 6.62 -2.03
CA LYS A 37 2.70 6.47 -0.63
C LYS A 37 3.61 5.26 -0.45
N VAL A 38 3.23 4.07 -0.94
CA VAL A 38 4.09 2.88 -0.89
C VAL A 38 5.43 3.11 -1.61
N GLN A 39 5.41 3.75 -2.78
CA GLN A 39 6.65 4.10 -3.47
C GLN A 39 7.54 4.96 -2.58
N SER A 40 7.00 5.97 -1.90
CA SER A 40 7.78 6.81 -0.97
C SER A 40 8.36 6.02 0.21
N LEU A 41 7.59 5.09 0.80
CA LEU A 41 8.01 4.25 1.92
C LEU A 41 9.14 3.29 1.53
N THR A 42 9.13 2.81 0.29
CA THR A 42 10.06 1.76 -0.17
C THR A 42 11.36 2.30 -0.76
N ILE A 43 11.51 3.63 -0.96
CA ILE A 43 12.73 4.22 -1.55
C ILE A 43 13.98 3.87 -0.74
N SER A 44 13.96 4.09 0.58
CA SER A 44 15.13 3.84 1.44
C SER A 44 15.42 2.35 1.54
N PHE A 45 14.39 1.52 1.69
CA PHE A 45 14.50 0.07 1.75
C PHE A 45 15.09 -0.50 0.45
N LYS A 46 14.58 -0.09 -0.72
CA LYS A 46 15.10 -0.51 -2.02
C LYS A 46 16.55 -0.10 -2.24
N LYS A 47 16.96 1.07 -1.72
CA LYS A 47 18.38 1.50 -1.73
C LYS A 47 19.25 0.65 -0.81
N LYS A 48 18.76 0.33 0.40
CA LYS A 48 19.45 -0.52 1.38
C LYS A 48 19.69 -1.93 0.85
N ILE A 49 18.68 -2.56 0.24
CA ILE A 49 18.79 -3.92 -0.29
C ILE A 49 19.69 -3.96 -1.53
N GLY A 50 19.50 -3.04 -2.49
CA GLY A 50 20.44 -2.84 -3.61
C GLY A 50 20.54 -3.99 -4.62
N LYS A 51 19.75 -5.06 -4.49
CA LYS A 51 19.75 -6.23 -5.36
C LYS A 51 18.35 -6.84 -5.46
N CYS A 52 18.15 -7.75 -6.42
CA CYS A 52 16.96 -8.58 -6.41
C CYS A 52 17.10 -9.68 -5.36
N GLU A 53 16.12 -9.83 -4.48
CA GLU A 53 16.14 -10.82 -3.40
C GLU A 53 15.84 -12.25 -3.87
N VAL A 54 15.34 -12.41 -5.11
CA VAL A 54 15.05 -13.71 -5.72
C VAL A 54 16.25 -14.24 -6.51
N CYS A 55 16.76 -13.47 -7.50
CA CYS A 55 17.85 -13.92 -8.36
C CYS A 55 19.24 -13.41 -7.93
N ASN A 56 19.32 -12.63 -6.85
CA ASN A 56 20.53 -12.07 -6.26
C ASN A 56 21.35 -11.10 -7.14
N LEU A 57 20.93 -10.82 -8.38
CA LEU A 57 21.58 -9.83 -9.22
C LEU A 57 21.52 -8.44 -8.58
N THR A 58 22.67 -7.76 -8.52
CA THR A 58 22.79 -6.41 -7.96
C THR A 58 22.12 -5.37 -8.86
N ARG A 59 21.88 -4.17 -8.31
CA ARG A 59 21.38 -3.04 -9.08
C ARG A 59 22.29 -2.73 -10.28
N GLU A 60 23.61 -2.81 -10.12
CA GLU A 60 24.59 -2.54 -11.17
C GLU A 60 24.51 -3.59 -12.29
N GLU A 61 24.40 -4.87 -11.93
CA GLU A 61 24.25 -5.99 -12.88
C GLU A 61 22.92 -5.95 -13.63
N LEU A 62 21.84 -5.49 -12.98
CA LEU A 62 20.53 -5.32 -13.61
C LEU A 62 20.52 -4.08 -14.51
N LYS A 63 21.14 -2.98 -14.08
CA LYS A 63 21.23 -1.74 -14.84
C LYS A 63 22.00 -1.91 -16.14
N SER A 64 23.08 -2.71 -16.15
CA SER A 64 23.81 -3.03 -17.39
C SER A 64 22.96 -3.80 -18.41
N LYS A 65 21.89 -4.46 -17.95
CA LYS A 65 20.90 -5.16 -18.77
C LYS A 65 19.64 -4.33 -19.04
N GLY A 66 19.58 -3.07 -18.60
CA GLY A 66 18.41 -2.21 -18.73
C GLY A 66 17.21 -2.64 -17.87
N ILE A 67 17.45 -3.36 -16.77
CA ILE A 67 16.41 -3.87 -15.87
C ILE A 67 16.44 -3.08 -14.56
N GLU A 68 15.27 -2.66 -14.11
CA GLU A 68 15.08 -1.93 -12.84
C GLU A 68 14.71 -2.88 -11.69
N LEU A 69 14.99 -2.41 -10.47
CA LEU A 69 14.46 -3.00 -9.23
C LEU A 69 13.13 -2.36 -8.88
N ASP A 70 12.16 -3.21 -8.56
CA ASP A 70 10.83 -2.88 -8.08
C ASP A 70 10.65 -3.33 -6.63
N ALA A 71 9.69 -2.70 -5.95
CA ALA A 71 9.21 -3.12 -4.64
C ALA A 71 7.88 -3.86 -4.84
N ALA A 72 7.92 -5.18 -4.71
CA ALA A 72 6.76 -6.06 -4.84
C ALA A 72 6.11 -6.23 -3.48
N HIS A 73 4.77 -6.13 -3.41
CA HIS A 73 4.04 -6.53 -2.21
C HIS A 73 4.08 -8.05 -2.06
N ASN A 74 4.34 -8.52 -0.84
CA ASN A 74 4.25 -9.93 -0.51
C ASN A 74 2.79 -10.42 -0.63
N HIS A 75 2.60 -11.69 -0.97
CA HIS A 75 1.27 -12.29 -1.09
C HIS A 75 0.47 -12.17 0.21
N GLY A 76 -0.81 -11.81 0.11
CA GLY A 76 -1.68 -11.49 1.25
C GLY A 76 -1.48 -10.08 1.81
N HIS A 77 -0.44 -9.37 1.35
CA HIS A 77 -0.15 -7.98 1.69
C HIS A 77 -0.28 -7.07 0.45
N GLU A 78 -1.01 -7.50 -0.58
CA GLU A 78 -1.23 -6.69 -1.76
C GLU A 78 -1.87 -5.36 -1.36
N ARG A 79 -1.45 -4.26 -2.00
CA ARG A 79 -2.00 -2.92 -1.70
C ARG A 79 -3.53 -2.90 -1.62
N LYS A 80 -4.22 -3.57 -2.55
CA LYS A 80 -5.69 -3.62 -2.54
C LYS A 80 -6.25 -4.38 -1.33
N VAL A 81 -5.62 -5.48 -0.94
CA VAL A 81 -5.99 -6.27 0.24
C VAL A 81 -5.82 -5.46 1.51
N ILE A 82 -4.69 -4.76 1.66
CA ILE A 82 -4.46 -3.84 2.79
C ILE A 82 -5.52 -2.75 2.82
N ILE A 83 -5.79 -2.07 1.68
CA ILE A 83 -6.82 -1.02 1.61
C ILE A 83 -8.19 -1.58 2.01
N ASP A 84 -8.63 -2.69 1.42
CA ASP A 84 -9.95 -3.27 1.69
C ASP A 84 -10.10 -3.66 3.16
N ARG A 85 -9.06 -4.24 3.76
CA ARG A 85 -9.06 -4.58 5.18
C ARG A 85 -9.19 -3.35 6.07
N LEU A 86 -8.42 -2.29 5.79
CA LEU A 86 -8.46 -1.05 6.58
C LEU A 86 -9.78 -0.31 6.43
N LEU A 87 -10.38 -0.32 5.23
CA LEU A 87 -11.68 0.32 5.00
C LEU A 87 -12.79 -0.27 5.87
N ASN A 88 -12.70 -1.54 6.28
CA ASN A 88 -13.68 -2.16 7.18
C ASN A 88 -13.79 -1.46 8.55
N GLU A 89 -12.76 -0.71 8.99
CA GLU A 89 -12.82 0.09 10.22
C GLU A 89 -13.71 1.34 10.08
N PHE A 90 -14.06 1.72 8.86
CA PHE A 90 -14.74 2.97 8.53
C PHE A 90 -16.15 2.77 7.97
N ILE A 91 -16.72 1.57 8.10
CA ILE A 91 -18.06 1.29 7.60
C ILE A 91 -19.12 1.82 8.58
N GLU A 92 -19.99 2.70 8.10
CA GLU A 92 -21.10 3.31 8.84
C GLU A 92 -22.33 3.31 7.92
N ASP A 93 -23.42 2.67 8.35
CA ASP A 93 -24.70 2.59 7.62
C ASP A 93 -24.59 2.15 6.14
N GLY A 94 -23.67 1.23 5.86
CA GLY A 94 -23.47 0.67 4.51
C GLY A 94 -22.63 1.53 3.56
N LEU A 95 -22.08 2.65 4.04
CA LEU A 95 -21.10 3.47 3.33
C LEU A 95 -19.77 3.51 4.09
N TYR A 96 -18.69 3.85 3.39
CA TYR A 96 -17.39 4.08 4.02
C TYR A 96 -17.24 5.57 4.33
N LYS A 97 -17.10 5.90 5.61
CA LYS A 97 -16.83 7.25 6.11
C LYS A 97 -15.42 7.29 6.70
N VAL A 98 -14.47 7.59 5.83
CA VAL A 98 -13.04 7.44 6.11
C VAL A 98 -12.45 8.76 6.56
N ASP A 99 -11.93 8.81 7.79
CA ASP A 99 -10.96 9.85 8.17
C ASP A 99 -9.66 9.58 7.42
N LEU A 100 -9.33 10.45 6.46
CA LEU A 100 -8.20 10.24 5.56
C LEU A 100 -6.84 10.34 6.27
N ASN A 101 -6.75 11.12 7.34
CA ASN A 101 -5.52 11.18 8.15
C ASN A 101 -5.34 9.86 8.90
N ARG A 102 -6.42 9.37 9.53
CA ARG A 102 -6.38 8.10 10.26
C ARG A 102 -6.09 6.91 9.33
N PHE A 103 -6.73 6.89 8.16
CA PHE A 103 -6.46 5.88 7.16
C PHE A 103 -4.99 5.86 6.74
N GLU A 104 -4.39 7.04 6.51
CA GLU A 104 -2.98 7.10 6.13
C GLU A 104 -2.05 6.59 7.24
N GLU A 105 -2.31 6.93 8.50
CA GLU A 105 -1.55 6.40 9.63
C GLU A 105 -1.60 4.88 9.67
N LEU A 106 -2.80 4.31 9.58
CA LEU A 106 -3.01 2.87 9.56
C LEU A 106 -2.31 2.23 8.35
N PHE A 107 -2.47 2.83 7.17
CA PHE A 107 -1.86 2.35 5.94
C PHE A 107 -0.33 2.34 6.02
N ILE A 108 0.29 3.37 6.61
CA ILE A 108 1.74 3.40 6.85
C ILE A 108 2.13 2.31 7.86
N SER A 109 1.36 2.14 8.93
CA SER A 109 1.66 1.14 9.97
C SER A 109 1.60 -0.31 9.45
N GLU A 110 0.69 -0.60 8.52
CA GLU A 110 0.58 -1.90 7.86
C GLU A 110 1.72 -2.22 6.88
N HIS A 111 2.64 -1.27 6.66
CA HIS A 111 3.87 -1.49 5.91
C HIS A 111 5.11 -1.54 6.83
N ALA A 112 4.91 -1.69 8.15
CA ALA A 112 5.98 -1.78 9.14
C ALA A 112 5.90 -3.11 9.91
N PRO A 113 7.01 -3.88 10.01
CA PRO A 113 8.30 -3.65 9.34
C PRO A 113 8.22 -3.90 7.82
N ILE A 114 8.98 -3.14 7.04
CA ILE A 114 8.82 -3.10 5.58
C ILE A 114 9.23 -4.41 4.90
N GLU A 115 10.19 -5.12 5.48
CA GLU A 115 10.68 -6.43 5.03
C GLU A 115 9.63 -7.55 5.08
N ASP A 116 8.64 -7.44 5.96
CA ASP A 116 7.57 -8.45 6.07
C ASP A 116 6.51 -8.25 4.98
N VAL A 117 6.44 -7.05 4.39
CA VAL A 117 5.37 -6.61 3.50
C VAL A 117 5.85 -6.44 2.06
N ILE A 118 7.13 -6.13 1.86
CA ILE A 118 7.72 -5.79 0.57
C ILE A 118 8.97 -6.62 0.33
N THR A 119 9.05 -7.22 -0.85
CA THR A 119 10.28 -7.84 -1.37
C THR A 119 10.82 -7.02 -2.55
N ILE A 120 12.13 -6.78 -2.58
CA ILE A 120 12.80 -6.09 -3.70
C ILE A 120 13.11 -7.10 -4.80
N MET A 121 12.48 -6.92 -5.95
CA MET A 121 12.59 -7.83 -7.09
C MET A 121 13.00 -7.10 -8.36
N CYS A 122 13.74 -7.76 -9.25
CA CYS A 122 13.87 -7.25 -10.61
C CYS A 122 12.57 -7.51 -11.38
N LYS A 123 12.28 -6.67 -12.38
CA LYS A 123 11.03 -6.76 -13.17
C LYS A 123 10.70 -8.18 -13.70
N PRO A 124 11.65 -8.99 -14.21
CA PRO A 124 11.38 -10.38 -14.60
C PRO A 124 10.94 -11.28 -13.44
N CYS A 125 11.61 -11.20 -12.28
CA CYS A 125 11.25 -11.98 -11.10
C CYS A 125 9.89 -11.53 -10.54
N HIS A 126 9.64 -10.23 -10.51
CA HIS A 126 8.35 -9.67 -10.08
C HIS A 126 7.20 -10.16 -10.95
N LYS A 127 7.36 -10.13 -12.28
CA LYS A 127 6.34 -10.64 -13.20
C LYS A 127 6.05 -12.13 -12.97
N LYS A 128 7.08 -12.93 -12.71
CA LYS A 128 6.90 -14.36 -12.39
C LYS A 128 6.13 -14.53 -11.07
N TYR A 129 6.51 -13.77 -10.05
CA TYR A 129 5.87 -13.76 -8.74
C TYR A 129 4.36 -13.44 -8.84
N ASP A 130 3.99 -12.44 -9.64
CA ASP A 130 2.59 -12.08 -9.87
C ASP A 130 1.81 -13.20 -10.58
N ASN A 131 2.43 -13.83 -11.59
CA ASN A 131 1.81 -14.92 -12.35
C ASN A 131 1.59 -16.17 -11.49
N ASP A 132 2.59 -16.55 -10.68
CA ASP A 132 2.51 -17.72 -9.82
C ASP A 132 1.31 -17.59 -8.85
N MET A 133 0.99 -16.38 -8.39
CA MET A 133 -0.23 -16.15 -7.61
C MET A 133 -1.53 -16.22 -8.37
N GLU A 134 -1.55 -15.69 -9.58
CA GLU A 134 -2.73 -15.79 -10.41
C GLU A 134 -3.09 -17.26 -10.62
N GLU A 135 -2.08 -18.12 -10.84
CA GLU A 135 -2.24 -19.57 -10.93
C GLU A 135 -2.73 -20.19 -9.62
N LEU A 136 -2.11 -19.87 -8.47
CA LEU A 136 -2.57 -20.35 -7.16
C LEU A 136 -4.02 -19.95 -6.87
N SER A 137 -4.38 -18.69 -7.13
CA SER A 137 -5.74 -18.20 -6.88
C SER A 137 -6.81 -18.98 -7.65
N LYS A 138 -6.51 -19.41 -8.88
CA LYS A 138 -7.41 -20.24 -9.70
C LYS A 138 -7.60 -21.64 -9.12
N ILE A 139 -6.59 -22.17 -8.44
CA ILE A 139 -6.69 -23.48 -7.76
C ILE A 139 -7.61 -23.36 -6.54
N TRP A 140 -7.42 -22.32 -5.71
CA TRP A 140 -8.19 -22.11 -4.49
C TRP A 140 -9.64 -21.66 -4.71
N HIS A 141 -9.95 -21.00 -5.83
CA HIS A 141 -11.31 -20.56 -6.18
C HIS A 141 -12.00 -21.51 -7.18
N ASN A 142 -11.50 -22.74 -7.33
CA ASN A 142 -12.16 -23.75 -8.15
C ASN A 142 -13.30 -24.40 -7.34
N PRO A 143 -14.58 -24.25 -7.73
CA PRO A 143 -15.74 -24.77 -6.99
C PRO A 143 -15.82 -26.31 -6.90
N LYS A 144 -14.79 -27.01 -7.40
CA LYS A 144 -14.61 -28.46 -7.23
C LYS A 144 -13.89 -28.86 -5.93
N TRP A 145 -13.42 -27.90 -5.13
CA TRP A 145 -12.71 -28.16 -3.87
C TRP A 145 -13.32 -27.47 -2.65
N ASP A 146 -14.58 -27.03 -2.74
CA ASP A 146 -15.38 -26.59 -1.60
C ASP A 146 -16.11 -27.82 -1.01
N GLY A 147 -15.36 -28.74 -0.38
CA GLY A 147 -15.97 -29.84 0.38
C GLY A 147 -15.28 -31.19 0.22
N GLY A 148 -14.46 -31.50 1.22
CA GLY A 148 -14.18 -32.85 1.69
C GLY A 148 -14.10 -32.81 3.20
#